data_AF-A0A3M1K184-F1
#
_entry.id   AF-A0A3M1K184-F1
#
_cell.length_a   1.000
_cell.length_b   1.000
_cell.length_c   1.000
_cell.angle_alpha   90.00
_cell.angle_beta   90.00
_cell.angle_gamma   90.00
#
_symmetry.space_group_name_H-M   'P 1'
#
loop_
_entity.id
_entity.type
_entity.pdbx_description
1 polymer ?
#
loop_
_entity_poly.entity_id
_entity_poly.type
_entity_poly.pdbx_seq_one_letter_code
_entity_poly.pdbx_strand_id
1 'polypeptide(L)'
;MASKTTKDTVEGLFETGKEQFESAVKAATQAGTRNLEQTVETARKQFDEAVKGYTELAELVRGNIDACIEASNAAVKGVEAVNAEIFDFSKKLFEANLAAYKSLVAVKSPKEFLEVQNDFVKSRYEESLAEVKKINDIVSTAANDALAPLNTQASQAAEKFSKVVG
;
A
#
# COMPACT_ATOMS: atom_id res chain seq x y z
N MET A 1 15.59 7.29 5.22
CA MET A 1 15.96 8.68 5.58
C MET A 1 14.73 9.55 5.87
N ALA A 2 13.65 9.48 5.08
CA ALA A 2 12.44 10.30 5.27
C ALA A 2 11.77 10.21 6.67
N SER A 3 11.64 9.00 7.24
CA SER A 3 11.03 8.80 8.58
C SER A 3 11.80 9.52 9.71
N LYS A 4 13.13 9.66 9.57
CA LYS A 4 13.98 10.35 10.55
C LYS A 4 13.75 11.87 10.49
N THR A 5 13.72 12.43 9.28
CA THR A 5 13.48 13.88 9.07
C THR A 5 12.11 14.33 9.55
N THR A 6 11.05 13.53 9.37
CA THR A 6 9.71 13.84 9.90
C THR A 6 9.69 13.80 11.42
N LYS A 7 10.33 12.79 12.03
CA LYS A 7 10.44 12.70 13.50
C LYS A 7 11.21 13.90 14.07
N ASP A 8 12.35 14.24 13.48
CA ASP A 8 13.19 15.35 13.91
C ASP A 8 12.45 16.71 13.75
N THR A 9 11.63 16.87 12.71
CA THR A 9 10.78 18.06 12.51
C THR A 9 9.69 18.17 13.59
N VAL A 10 9.08 17.05 13.99
CA VAL A 10 8.06 17.02 15.05
C VAL A 10 8.67 17.36 16.41
N GLU A 11 9.83 16.79 16.73
CA GLU A 11 10.55 17.05 17.97
C GLU A 11 10.97 18.52 18.06
N GLY A 12 11.53 19.09 16.98
CA GLY A 12 11.92 20.51 16.95
C GLY A 12 10.76 21.50 17.06
N LEU A 13 9.60 21.19 16.47
CA LEU A 13 8.39 22.02 16.61
C LEU A 13 7.81 21.93 18.03
N PHE A 14 7.87 20.75 18.66
CA PHE A 14 7.44 20.58 20.05
C PHE A 14 8.29 21.39 21.01
N GLU A 15 9.61 21.37 20.84
CA GLU A 15 10.54 22.19 21.62
C GLU A 15 10.26 23.69 21.45
N THR A 16 10.06 24.14 20.21
CA THR A 16 9.73 25.55 19.90
C THR A 16 8.40 25.98 20.54
N GLY A 17 7.38 25.13 20.47
CA GLY A 17 6.08 25.39 21.10
C GLY A 17 6.20 25.47 22.62
N LYS A 18 7.00 24.59 23.23
CA LYS A 18 7.25 24.57 24.67
C LYS A 18 7.91 25.87 25.13
N GLU A 19 8.90 26.37 24.39
CA GLU A 19 9.56 27.65 24.69
C GLU A 19 8.58 28.83 24.60
N GLN A 20 7.73 28.86 23.57
CA GLN A 20 6.70 29.90 23.43
C GLN A 20 5.67 29.84 24.56
N PHE A 21 5.27 28.64 24.98
CA PHE A 21 4.37 28.43 26.11
C PHE A 21 4.97 28.91 27.42
N GLU A 22 6.22 28.51 27.72
CA GLU A 22 6.93 28.95 28.92
C GLU A 22 7.10 30.48 28.96
N SER A 23 7.35 31.10 27.82
CA SER A 23 7.42 32.56 27.67
C SER A 23 6.07 33.24 27.93
N ALA A 24 4.98 32.71 27.36
CA ALA A 24 3.63 33.23 27.57
C ALA A 24 3.18 33.12 29.04
N VAL A 25 3.50 32.00 29.71
CA VAL A 25 3.21 31.80 31.14
C VAL A 25 4.00 32.78 32.00
N LYS A 26 5.28 33.03 31.71
CA LYS A 26 6.09 34.03 32.43
C LYS A 26 5.53 35.44 32.26
N ALA A 27 5.15 35.82 31.04
CA ALA A 27 4.55 37.12 30.76
C ALA A 27 3.22 37.32 31.51
N ALA A 28 2.35 36.31 31.53
CA ALA A 28 1.08 36.34 32.27
C ALA A 28 1.30 36.43 33.80
N THR A 29 2.31 35.71 34.31
CA THR A 29 2.69 35.74 35.73
C THR A 29 3.17 37.12 36.17
N GLN A 30 3.93 37.81 35.31
CA GLN A 30 4.44 39.16 35.56
C GLN A 30 3.34 40.24 35.44
N ALA A 31 2.24 39.97 34.73
CA ALA A 31 1.15 40.93 34.50
C ALA A 31 0.13 41.04 35.66
N GLY A 32 0.16 40.17 36.67
CA GLY A 32 -0.57 40.36 37.94
C GLY A 32 -2.10 40.23 37.88
N THR A 33 -2.67 39.44 36.96
CA THR A 33 -4.12 39.21 36.86
C THR A 33 -4.66 38.26 37.95
N ARG A 34 -5.79 38.60 38.58
CA ARG A 34 -6.43 37.85 39.69
C ARG A 34 -6.93 36.43 39.36
N ASN A 35 -6.87 36.00 38.10
CA ASN A 35 -7.26 34.64 37.65
C ASN A 35 -6.06 33.84 37.13
N LEU A 36 -4.88 34.02 37.74
CA LEU A 36 -3.61 33.43 37.32
C LEU A 36 -3.71 31.91 37.09
N GLU A 37 -4.36 31.18 38.00
CA GLU A 37 -4.56 29.72 37.89
C GLU A 37 -5.38 29.36 36.65
N GLN A 38 -6.48 30.08 36.42
CA GLN A 38 -7.38 29.85 35.28
C GLN A 38 -6.73 30.20 33.94
N THR A 39 -5.91 31.26 33.91
CA THR A 39 -5.12 31.67 32.74
C THR A 39 -4.04 30.63 32.41
N VAL A 40 -3.32 30.14 33.43
CA VAL A 40 -2.31 29.09 33.25
C VAL A 40 -2.95 27.77 32.81
N GLU A 41 -4.09 27.40 33.36
CA GLU A 41 -4.83 26.19 32.96
C GLU A 41 -5.33 26.28 31.51
N THR A 42 -5.89 27.42 31.11
CA THR A 42 -6.35 27.65 29.72
C THR A 42 -5.18 27.61 28.75
N ALA A 43 -4.05 28.25 29.10
CA ALA A 43 -2.85 28.22 28.28
C ALA A 43 -2.31 26.79 28.15
N ARG A 44 -2.32 25.99 29.24
CA ARG A 44 -1.90 24.57 29.20
C ARG A 44 -2.79 23.76 28.27
N LYS A 45 -4.11 23.90 28.38
CA LYS A 45 -5.07 23.22 27.50
C LYS A 45 -4.84 23.56 26.03
N GLN A 46 -4.67 24.84 25.70
CA GLN A 46 -4.40 25.27 24.32
C GLN A 46 -3.06 24.74 23.81
N PHE A 47 -2.04 24.67 24.67
CA PHE A 47 -0.76 24.07 24.32
C PHE A 47 -0.89 22.57 24.07
N ASP A 48 -1.56 21.83 24.95
CA ASP A 48 -1.79 20.39 24.82
C ASP A 48 -2.61 20.06 23.55
N GLU A 49 -3.63 20.86 23.24
CA GLU A 49 -4.41 20.76 22.00
C GLU A 49 -3.58 21.06 20.76
N ALA A 50 -2.73 22.09 20.78
CA ALA A 50 -1.83 22.41 19.67
C ALA A 50 -0.85 21.26 19.42
N VAL A 51 -0.18 20.78 20.47
CA VAL A 51 0.73 19.61 20.42
C VAL A 51 0.03 18.38 19.85
N LYS A 52 -1.20 18.12 20.30
CA LYS A 52 -2.00 16.99 19.80
C LYS A 52 -2.31 17.15 18.31
N GLY A 53 -2.76 18.32 17.88
CA GLY A 53 -3.03 18.62 16.46
C GLY A 53 -1.80 18.46 15.57
N TYR A 54 -0.63 18.88 16.04
CA TYR A 54 0.63 18.67 15.32
C TYR A 54 1.03 17.19 15.21
N THR A 55 0.88 16.44 16.31
CA THR A 55 1.18 15.01 16.32
C THR A 55 0.27 14.26 15.35
N GLU A 56 -1.03 14.56 15.37
CA GLU A 56 -2.00 13.95 14.46
C GLU A 56 -1.74 14.29 12.98
N LEU A 57 -1.31 15.52 12.67
CA LEU A 57 -0.90 15.92 11.33
C LEU A 57 0.36 15.16 10.88
N ALA A 58 1.36 15.05 11.76
CA ALA A 58 2.59 14.34 11.45
C ALA A 58 2.36 12.84 11.23
N GLU A 59 1.47 12.23 12.01
CA GLU A 59 1.03 10.85 11.80
C GLU A 59 0.32 10.67 10.46
N LEU A 60 -0.53 11.61 10.04
CA LEU A 60 -1.21 11.56 8.75
C LEU A 60 -0.21 11.66 7.59
N VAL A 61 0.77 12.56 7.68
CA VAL A 61 1.84 12.66 6.67
C VAL A 61 2.66 11.39 6.60
N ARG A 62 3.04 10.82 7.76
CA ARG A 62 3.76 9.54 7.82
C ARG A 62 2.94 8.40 7.22
N GLY A 63 1.67 8.28 7.61
CA GLY A 63 0.76 7.26 7.09
C GLY A 63 0.60 7.32 5.57
N ASN A 64 0.53 8.53 4.99
CA ASN A 64 0.51 8.69 3.53
C ASN A 64 1.79 8.22 2.85
N ILE A 65 2.96 8.47 3.45
CA ILE A 65 4.25 8.01 2.91
C ILE A 65 4.33 6.48 2.99
N ASP A 66 3.99 5.91 4.14
CA ASP A 66 4.01 4.47 4.35
C ASP A 66 3.02 3.77 3.40
N ALA A 67 1.82 4.32 3.21
CA ALA A 67 0.85 3.82 2.25
C ALA A 67 1.36 3.87 0.79
N CYS A 68 2.08 4.93 0.40
CA CYS A 68 2.72 4.99 -0.93
C CYS A 68 3.79 3.90 -1.09
N ILE A 69 4.56 3.63 -0.04
CA ILE A 69 5.60 2.58 -0.04
C ILE A 69 4.93 1.21 -0.16
N GLU A 70 3.90 0.94 0.64
CA GLU A 70 3.13 -0.30 0.58
C GLU A 70 2.50 -0.52 -0.80
N ALA A 71 1.86 0.52 -1.36
CA ALA A 71 1.29 0.49 -2.71
C ALA A 71 2.35 0.15 -3.77
N SER A 72 3.52 0.79 -3.69
CA SER A 72 4.63 0.54 -4.62
C SER A 72 5.15 -0.88 -4.51
N ASN A 73 5.29 -1.40 -3.28
CA ASN A 73 5.72 -2.79 -3.05
C ASN A 73 4.69 -3.79 -3.58
N ALA A 74 3.39 -3.53 -3.43
CA ALA A 74 2.34 -4.37 -3.98
C ALA A 74 2.39 -4.40 -5.52
N ALA A 75 2.58 -3.25 -6.16
CA ALA A 75 2.75 -3.17 -7.61
C ALA A 75 3.98 -3.96 -8.11
N VAL A 76 5.12 -3.83 -7.42
CA VAL A 76 6.34 -4.61 -7.73
C VAL A 76 6.07 -6.11 -7.62
N LYS A 77 5.42 -6.57 -6.54
CA LYS A 77 5.04 -7.98 -6.38
C LYS A 77 4.12 -8.47 -7.49
N GLY A 78 3.21 -7.63 -7.97
CA GLY A 78 2.37 -7.93 -9.13
C GLY A 78 3.19 -8.22 -10.39
N VAL A 79 4.19 -7.38 -10.67
CA VAL A 79 5.12 -7.58 -11.79
C VAL A 79 5.94 -8.86 -11.62
N GLU A 80 6.45 -9.11 -10.41
CA GLU A 80 7.17 -10.35 -10.08
C GLU A 80 6.30 -11.59 -10.31
N ALA A 81 5.03 -11.54 -9.91
CA ALA A 81 4.08 -12.63 -10.13
C ALA A 81 3.78 -12.89 -11.60
N VAL A 82 3.63 -11.83 -12.42
CA VAL A 82 3.49 -11.99 -13.89
C VAL A 82 4.73 -12.63 -14.49
N ASN A 83 5.93 -12.18 -14.10
CA ASN A 83 7.17 -12.77 -14.59
C ASN A 83 7.30 -14.24 -14.21
N ALA A 84 6.97 -14.59 -12.96
CA ALA A 84 6.95 -15.97 -12.50
C ALA A 84 5.98 -16.83 -13.34
N GLU A 85 4.80 -16.30 -13.66
CA GLU A 85 3.85 -17.03 -14.49
C GLU A 85 4.37 -17.25 -15.92
N ILE A 86 5.05 -16.27 -16.52
CA ILE A 86 5.66 -16.42 -17.84
C ILE A 86 6.69 -17.57 -17.84
N PHE A 87 7.49 -17.68 -16.77
CA PHE A 87 8.43 -18.80 -16.62
C PHE A 87 7.72 -20.14 -16.47
N ASP A 88 6.69 -20.21 -15.64
CA ASP A 88 5.89 -21.42 -15.44
C ASP A 88 5.19 -21.85 -16.73
N PHE A 89 4.60 -20.90 -17.47
CA PHE A 89 3.98 -21.16 -18.77
C PHE A 89 5.00 -21.66 -19.80
N SER A 90 6.20 -21.09 -19.85
CA SER A 90 7.28 -21.55 -20.73
C SER A 90 7.67 -23.00 -20.43
N LYS A 91 7.71 -23.38 -19.15
CA LYS A 91 7.96 -24.76 -18.73
C LYS A 91 6.83 -25.69 -19.16
N LYS A 92 5.57 -25.31 -18.94
CA LYS A 92 4.39 -26.07 -19.41
C LYS A 92 4.44 -26.29 -20.93
N LEU A 93 4.78 -25.27 -21.70
CA LEU A 93 4.92 -25.37 -23.16
C LEU A 93 6.00 -26.38 -23.58
N PHE A 94 7.14 -26.38 -22.90
CA PHE A 94 8.21 -27.35 -23.18
C PHE A 94 7.75 -28.78 -22.90
N GLU A 95 7.11 -29.03 -21.76
CA GLU A 95 6.57 -30.33 -21.39
C GLU A 95 5.50 -30.80 -22.39
N ALA A 96 4.62 -29.90 -22.80
CA ALA A 96 3.58 -30.16 -23.80
C ALA A 96 4.15 -30.50 -25.17
N ASN A 97 5.18 -29.79 -25.64
CA ASN A 97 5.84 -30.08 -26.90
C ASN A 97 6.53 -31.45 -26.87
N LEU A 98 7.17 -31.81 -25.75
CA LEU A 98 7.76 -33.12 -25.58
C LEU A 98 6.70 -34.23 -25.60
N ALA A 99 5.55 -34.00 -24.96
CA ALA A 99 4.42 -34.92 -25.00
C ALA A 99 3.86 -35.09 -26.42
N ALA A 100 3.63 -33.97 -27.13
CA ALA A 100 3.15 -33.99 -28.51
C ALA A 100 4.10 -34.75 -29.45
N TYR A 101 5.42 -34.51 -29.31
CA TYR A 101 6.43 -35.24 -30.06
C TYR A 101 6.35 -36.75 -29.81
N LYS A 102 6.28 -37.18 -28.54
CA LYS A 102 6.14 -38.59 -28.15
C LYS A 102 4.87 -39.22 -28.72
N SER A 103 3.75 -38.49 -28.72
CA SER A 103 2.50 -38.96 -29.30
C SER A 103 2.61 -39.13 -30.80
N LEU A 104 3.20 -38.16 -31.51
CA LEU A 104 3.37 -38.20 -32.97
C LEU A 104 4.23 -39.38 -33.44
N VAL A 105 5.34 -39.68 -32.74
CA VAL A 105 6.20 -40.82 -33.11
C VAL A 105 5.55 -42.18 -32.83
N ALA A 106 4.51 -42.24 -32.00
CA ALA A 106 3.80 -43.47 -31.65
C ALA A 106 2.64 -43.81 -32.61
N VAL A 107 2.23 -42.87 -33.47
CA VAL A 107 1.13 -43.03 -34.42
C VAL A 107 1.46 -44.07 -35.50
N LYS A 108 0.52 -44.97 -35.77
CA LYS A 108 0.63 -46.05 -36.77
C LYS A 108 -0.37 -45.92 -37.93
N SER A 109 -1.32 -44.99 -37.85
CA SER A 109 -2.31 -44.76 -38.90
C SER A 109 -2.71 -43.28 -39.08
N PRO A 110 -3.23 -42.89 -40.26
CA PRO A 110 -3.75 -41.53 -40.48
C PRO A 110 -4.89 -41.15 -39.53
N LYS A 111 -5.68 -42.11 -39.05
CA LYS A 111 -6.77 -41.87 -38.10
C LYS A 111 -6.21 -41.46 -36.73
N GLU A 112 -5.24 -42.22 -36.20
CA GLU A 112 -4.54 -41.91 -34.94
C GLU A 112 -3.81 -40.56 -35.03
N PHE A 113 -3.26 -40.20 -36.19
CA PHE A 113 -2.69 -38.87 -36.42
C PHE A 113 -3.71 -37.74 -36.22
N LEU A 114 -4.90 -37.88 -36.81
CA LEU A 114 -5.97 -36.87 -36.70
C LEU A 114 -6.50 -36.75 -35.27
N GLU A 115 -6.58 -37.87 -34.53
CA GLU A 115 -6.95 -37.88 -33.11
C GLU A 115 -5.91 -37.10 -32.28
N VAL A 116 -4.61 -37.40 -32.43
CA VAL A 116 -3.53 -36.67 -31.75
C VAL A 116 -3.55 -35.18 -32.08
N GLN A 117 -3.80 -34.82 -33.35
CA GLN A 117 -3.83 -33.43 -33.78
C GLN A 117 -5.02 -32.66 -33.16
N ASN A 118 -6.20 -33.27 -33.12
CA ASN A 118 -7.39 -32.68 -32.49
C ASN A 118 -7.20 -32.48 -30.99
N ASP A 119 -6.68 -33.50 -30.28
CA ASP A 119 -6.43 -33.41 -28.84
C ASP A 119 -5.35 -32.36 -28.52
N PHE A 120 -4.32 -32.25 -29.36
CA PHE A 120 -3.32 -31.20 -29.22
C PHE A 120 -3.95 -29.81 -29.35
N VAL A 121 -4.71 -29.55 -30.43
CA VAL A 121 -5.35 -28.25 -30.65
C VAL A 121 -6.30 -27.89 -29.51
N LYS A 122 -7.14 -28.85 -29.07
CA LYS A 122 -8.07 -28.65 -27.97
C LYS A 122 -7.36 -28.32 -26.66
N SER A 123 -6.35 -29.11 -26.29
CA SER A 123 -5.59 -28.87 -25.06
C SER A 123 -4.83 -27.53 -25.09
N ARG A 124 -4.23 -27.15 -26.23
CA ARG A 124 -3.58 -25.84 -26.38
C ARG A 124 -4.56 -24.69 -26.18
N TYR A 125 -5.79 -24.81 -26.68
CA TYR A 125 -6.82 -23.79 -26.52
C TYR A 125 -7.27 -23.64 -25.07
N GLU A 126 -7.54 -24.76 -24.38
CA GLU A 126 -7.93 -24.78 -22.97
C GLU A 126 -6.83 -24.20 -22.07
N GLU A 127 -5.57 -24.58 -22.31
CA GLU A 127 -4.42 -24.04 -21.56
C GLU A 127 -4.21 -22.54 -21.80
N SER A 128 -4.37 -22.07 -23.03
CA SER A 128 -4.25 -20.64 -23.36
C SER A 128 -5.31 -19.80 -22.62
N LEU A 129 -6.57 -20.25 -22.61
CA LEU A 129 -7.62 -19.58 -21.86
C LEU A 129 -7.34 -19.55 -20.35
N ALA A 130 -6.85 -20.66 -19.80
CA ALA A 130 -6.47 -20.74 -18.40
C ALA A 130 -5.34 -19.74 -18.06
N GLU A 131 -4.35 -19.62 -18.93
CA GLU A 131 -3.21 -18.71 -18.76
C GLU A 131 -3.64 -17.23 -18.83
N VAL A 132 -4.47 -16.87 -19.81
CA VAL A 132 -5.05 -15.53 -19.91
C VAL A 132 -5.84 -15.18 -18.65
N LYS A 133 -6.65 -16.11 -18.14
CA LYS A 133 -7.39 -15.90 -16.89
C LYS A 133 -6.44 -15.68 -15.72
N LYS A 134 -5.37 -16.48 -15.61
CA LYS A 134 -4.43 -16.40 -14.50
C LYS A 134 -3.65 -15.09 -14.49
N ILE A 135 -3.18 -14.62 -15.65
CA ILE A 135 -2.55 -13.31 -15.78
C ILE A 135 -3.52 -12.20 -15.38
N ASN A 136 -4.78 -12.27 -15.82
CA ASN A 136 -5.80 -11.29 -15.45
C ASN A 136 -6.06 -11.26 -13.92
N ASP A 137 -6.14 -12.44 -13.28
CA ASP A 137 -6.30 -12.56 -11.84
C ASP A 137 -5.10 -11.95 -11.09
N ILE A 138 -3.86 -12.19 -11.56
CA ILE A 138 -2.63 -11.61 -10.98
C ILE A 138 -2.67 -10.07 -11.07
N VAL A 139 -2.97 -9.53 -12.25
CA VAL A 139 -3.02 -8.07 -12.47
C VAL A 139 -4.12 -7.44 -11.63
N SER A 140 -5.30 -8.05 -11.59
CA SER A 140 -6.43 -7.55 -10.78
C SER A 140 -6.09 -7.54 -9.29
N THR A 141 -5.43 -8.59 -8.81
CA THR A 141 -4.98 -8.68 -7.41
C THR A 141 -3.94 -7.60 -7.10
N ALA A 142 -2.92 -7.46 -7.95
CA ALA A 142 -1.90 -6.44 -7.77
C ALA A 142 -2.47 -5.01 -7.75
N ALA A 143 -3.46 -4.72 -8.60
CA ALA A 143 -4.15 -3.44 -8.60
C ALA A 143 -4.91 -3.20 -7.29
N ASN A 144 -5.65 -4.20 -6.79
CA ASN A 144 -6.37 -4.10 -5.52
C ASN A 144 -5.40 -3.90 -4.34
N ASP A 145 -4.34 -4.68 -4.28
CA ASP A 145 -3.34 -4.60 -3.21
C ASP A 145 -2.59 -3.25 -3.23
N ALA A 146 -2.34 -2.69 -4.41
CA ALA A 146 -1.72 -1.37 -4.55
C ALA A 146 -2.65 -0.22 -4.12
N LEU A 147 -3.96 -0.35 -4.33
CA LEU A 147 -4.93 0.69 -3.98
C LEU A 147 -5.41 0.63 -2.53
N ALA A 148 -5.41 -0.55 -1.91
CA ALA A 148 -5.85 -0.77 -0.54
C ALA A 148 -5.22 0.17 0.51
N PRO A 149 -3.89 0.38 0.56
CA PRO A 149 -3.29 1.27 1.56
C PRO A 149 -3.68 2.74 1.35
N LEU A 150 -3.86 3.18 0.10
CA LEU A 150 -4.33 4.54 -0.21
C LEU A 150 -5.78 4.76 0.24
N ASN A 151 -6.66 3.79 -0.02
CA ASN A 151 -8.04 3.83 0.44
C ASN A 151 -8.14 3.84 1.98
N THR A 152 -7.24 3.13 2.66
CA THR A 152 -7.15 3.14 4.12
C THR A 152 -6.79 4.53 4.63
N GLN A 153 -5.78 5.19 4.06
CA GLN A 153 -5.41 6.56 4.46
C GLN A 153 -6.51 7.57 4.17
N ALA A 154 -7.18 7.47 3.01
CA ALA A 154 -8.31 8.35 2.69
C ALA A 154 -9.47 8.20 3.69
N SER A 155 -9.77 6.97 4.12
CA SER A 155 -10.80 6.69 5.13
C SER A 155 -10.42 7.25 6.50
N GLN A 156 -9.16 7.09 6.92
CA GLN A 156 -8.65 7.64 8.17
C GLN A 156 -8.70 9.17 8.19
N ALA A 157 -8.32 9.82 7.08
CA ALA A 157 -8.41 11.27 6.95
C ALA A 157 -9.86 11.77 7.04
N ALA A 158 -10.80 11.08 6.38
CA ALA A 158 -12.23 11.40 6.44
C ALA A 158 -12.80 11.24 7.86
N GLU A 159 -12.43 10.17 8.57
CA GLU A 159 -12.85 9.95 9.97
C GLU A 159 -12.31 11.05 10.89
N LYS A 160 -11.03 11.41 10.77
CA LYS A 160 -10.43 12.50 11.55
C LYS A 160 -11.12 13.84 11.29
N PHE A 161 -11.40 14.16 10.02
CA PHE A 161 -12.13 15.39 9.67
C PHE A 161 -13.54 15.41 10.27
N SER A 162 -14.26 14.30 10.24
CA SER A 162 -15.60 14.20 10.82
C SER A 162 -15.62 14.46 12.34
N LYS A 163 -14.57 14.05 13.07
CA LYS A 163 -14.43 14.28 14.52
C LYS A 163 -14.07 15.72 14.89
N VAL A 164 -13.54 16.49 13.93
CA VAL A 164 -13.17 17.90 14.14
C VAL A 164 -14.35 18.82 13.83
N VAL A 165 -15.24 18.43 12.90
CA VAL A 165 -16.35 19.26 12.42
C VAL A 165 -17.69 18.91 13.08
N GLY A 166 -17.83 17.70 13.65
CA GLY A 166 -19.02 17.25 14.40
C GLY A 166 -18.81 17.31 15.91
#